data_AF-A0A7V4GWC9-F1
#
_entry.id   AF-A0A7V4GWC9-F1
#
_cell.length_a   1.000
_cell.length_b   1.000
_cell.length_c   1.000
_cell.angle_alpha   90.00
_cell.angle_beta   90.00
_cell.angle_gamma   90.00
#
_symmetry.space_group_name_H-M   'P 1'
#
loop_
_entity.id
_entity.type
_entity.pdbx_description
1 polymer ?
#
loop_
_entity_poly.entity_id
_entity_poly.type
_entity_poly.pdbx_seq_one_letter_code
_entity_poly.pdbx_strand_id
1 'polypeptide(L)'
;MKFLDHIIAALERTGVIPGEEDQTRKIILNQAFISIGLLLTFLFGLIAFFNKLFLIGGFLIALALILAGTFFYLRKTKNYSLSSIIFIASSTLLLLFLSITGGTKGTGLIWLPVYPVLTVFLLGPRKGSYVTAGFTVLIFLLCIFPGPSFLPHPFPLPFAFRALASMLSVWAFLLFYEYLRIDYYSRMEREMLSARNQNRSKDEFISKLSHQIRTPLNNIMVISELLEDSSLDEAQRDLLDTIIASTSNLANVVNSIAKVSSIEFSEKKDYQITFDL
;
A
#
# COMPACT_ATOMS: atom_id res chain seq x y z
N MET A 1 11.70 -23.55 -3.04
CA MET A 1 12.62 -22.41 -3.25
C MET A 1 12.35 -21.67 -4.57
N LYS A 2 12.36 -22.33 -5.74
CA LYS A 2 12.15 -21.68 -7.06
C LYS A 2 10.83 -20.89 -7.27
N PHE A 3 9.75 -21.27 -6.58
CA PHE A 3 8.47 -20.54 -6.64
C PHE A 3 8.54 -19.18 -5.91
N LEU A 4 9.32 -19.11 -4.82
CA LEU A 4 9.52 -17.87 -4.08
C LEU A 4 10.31 -16.86 -4.93
N ASP A 5 11.37 -17.34 -5.61
CA ASP A 5 12.26 -16.58 -6.48
C ASP A 5 11.51 -15.95 -7.67
N HIS A 6 10.53 -16.65 -8.25
CA HIS A 6 9.71 -16.13 -9.34
C HIS A 6 8.78 -15.00 -8.88
N ILE A 7 8.27 -15.08 -7.64
CA ILE A 7 7.48 -14.02 -7.02
C ILE A 7 8.38 -12.82 -6.64
N ILE A 8 9.65 -13.06 -6.24
CA ILE A 8 10.64 -11.98 -6.01
C ILE A 8 10.91 -11.21 -7.30
N ALA A 9 11.20 -11.92 -8.39
CA ALA A 9 11.50 -11.33 -9.69
C ALA A 9 10.30 -10.60 -10.30
N ALA A 10 9.07 -11.05 -10.01
CA ALA A 10 7.85 -10.36 -10.41
C ALA A 10 7.61 -9.06 -9.62
N LEU A 11 7.96 -9.03 -8.32
CA LEU A 11 7.82 -7.86 -7.45
C LEU A 11 8.88 -6.78 -7.69
N GLU A 12 10.07 -7.13 -8.17
CA GLU A 12 11.12 -6.17 -8.51
C GLU A 12 10.91 -5.53 -9.90
N ARG A 13 10.20 -6.21 -10.81
CA ARG A 13 9.91 -5.71 -12.17
C ARG A 13 8.74 -4.74 -12.26
N THR A 14 7.86 -4.67 -11.27
CA THR A 14 6.68 -3.78 -11.29
C THR A 14 7.01 -2.32 -10.96
N GLY A 15 8.28 -1.93 -10.80
CA GLY A 15 8.64 -0.52 -10.81
C GLY A 15 7.97 0.34 -9.72
N VAL A 16 7.49 -0.28 -8.64
CA VAL A 16 7.15 0.46 -7.41
C VAL A 16 8.49 0.82 -6.76
N ILE A 17 9.17 1.81 -7.35
CA ILE A 17 10.12 2.62 -6.59
C ILE A 17 9.33 3.04 -5.35
N PRO A 18 9.76 2.70 -4.12
CA PRO A 18 9.01 3.05 -2.93
C PRO A 18 8.95 4.58 -2.85
N GLY A 19 7.88 5.15 -3.39
CA GLY A 19 7.64 6.57 -3.38
C GLY A 19 7.45 7.06 -1.95
N GLU A 20 7.52 8.38 -1.76
CA GLU A 20 7.22 9.03 -0.49
C GLU A 20 5.89 8.56 0.12
N GLU A 21 4.92 8.17 -0.72
CA GLU A 21 3.62 7.63 -0.32
C GLU A 21 3.70 6.27 0.40
N ASP A 22 4.56 5.34 -0.06
CA ASP A 22 4.77 4.04 0.60
C ASP A 22 5.56 4.20 1.91
N GLN A 23 6.54 5.12 1.93
CA GLN A 23 7.26 5.47 3.15
C GLN A 23 6.33 6.10 4.19
N THR A 24 5.48 7.04 3.78
CA THR A 24 4.50 7.70 4.65
C THR A 24 3.52 6.69 5.23
N ARG A 25 3.01 5.75 4.40
CA ARG A 25 2.14 4.67 4.87
C ARG A 25 2.83 3.78 5.92
N LYS A 26 4.09 3.40 5.70
CA LYS A 26 4.88 2.61 6.65
C LYS A 26 5.11 3.34 7.97
N ILE A 27 5.35 4.65 7.93
CA ILE A 27 5.50 5.47 9.14
C ILE A 27 4.18 5.52 9.92
N ILE A 28 3.05 5.77 9.26
CA ILE A 28 1.72 5.82 9.91
C ILE A 28 1.40 4.47 10.55
N LEU A 29 1.62 3.38 9.82
CA LEU A 29 1.38 2.02 10.29
C LEU A 29 2.23 1.70 11.52
N ASN A 30 3.53 2.00 11.48
CA ASN A 30 4.43 1.77 12.60
C ASN A 30 4.04 2.62 13.83
N GLN A 31 3.69 3.90 13.60
CA GLN A 31 3.20 4.80 14.64
C GLN A 31 1.93 4.27 15.32
N ALA A 32 1.00 3.69 14.54
CA ALA A 32 -0.22 3.09 15.08
C ALA A 32 0.07 1.84 15.93
N PHE A 33 0.96 0.95 15.48
CA PHE A 33 1.35 -0.22 16.28
C PHE A 33 2.04 0.18 17.59
N ILE A 34 2.95 1.16 17.54
CA ILE A 34 3.65 1.66 18.73
C ILE A 34 2.67 2.31 19.70
N SER A 35 1.71 3.12 19.22
CA SER A 35 0.75 3.79 20.10
C SER A 35 -0.19 2.80 20.79
N ILE A 36 -0.69 1.80 20.05
CA ILE A 36 -1.52 0.73 20.62
C ILE A 36 -0.71 -0.10 21.63
N GLY A 37 0.52 -0.49 21.27
CA GLY A 37 1.41 -1.23 22.16
C GLY A 37 1.75 -0.45 23.44
N LEU A 38 2.02 0.84 23.32
CA LEU A 38 2.28 1.74 24.45
C LEU A 38 1.07 1.81 25.38
N LEU A 39 -0.13 2.04 24.81
CA LEU A 39 -1.36 2.14 25.59
C LEU A 39 -1.64 0.84 26.35
N LEU A 40 -1.54 -0.31 25.68
CA LEU A 40 -1.80 -1.62 26.30
C LEU A 40 -0.78 -1.96 27.38
N THR A 41 0.52 -1.79 27.11
CA THR A 41 1.58 -2.11 28.08
C THR A 41 1.54 -1.19 29.30
N PHE A 42 1.26 0.11 29.10
CA PHE A 42 1.08 1.05 30.20
C PHE A 42 -0.14 0.70 31.06
N LEU A 43 -1.30 0.45 30.43
CA LEU A 43 -2.52 0.08 31.13
C LEU A 43 -2.37 -1.21 31.94
N PHE A 44 -1.84 -2.27 31.32
CA PHE A 44 -1.59 -3.54 32.01
C PHE A 44 -0.51 -3.41 33.09
N GLY A 45 0.48 -2.54 32.89
CA GLY A 45 1.46 -2.19 33.91
C GLY A 45 0.79 -1.62 35.17
N LEU A 46 -0.06 -0.61 35.00
CA LEU A 46 -0.83 -0.02 36.11
C LEU A 46 -1.72 -1.06 36.81
N ILE A 47 -2.48 -1.86 36.04
CA ILE A 47 -3.32 -2.93 36.59
C ILE A 47 -2.49 -3.92 37.41
N ALA A 48 -1.30 -4.31 36.93
CA ALA A 48 -0.42 -5.21 37.66
C ALA A 48 0.05 -4.60 39.00
N PHE A 49 0.36 -3.31 39.05
CA PHE A 49 0.67 -2.60 40.30
C PHE A 49 -0.51 -2.63 41.29
N PHE A 50 -1.74 -2.35 40.84
CA PHE A 50 -2.94 -2.43 41.69
C PHE A 50 -3.17 -3.84 42.27
N ASN A 51 -2.80 -4.88 41.52
CA ASN A 51 -2.89 -6.27 41.95
C ASN A 51 -1.67 -6.75 42.77
N LYS A 52 -0.78 -5.85 43.20
CA LYS A 52 0.46 -6.16 43.95
C LYS A 52 1.44 -7.07 43.20
N LEU A 53 1.35 -7.12 41.86
CA LEU A 53 2.25 -7.87 40.99
C LEU A 53 3.41 -6.98 40.51
N PHE A 54 4.25 -6.54 41.44
CA PHE A 54 5.27 -5.51 41.19
C PHE A 54 6.29 -5.90 40.11
N LEU A 55 6.66 -7.18 40.02
CA LEU A 55 7.64 -7.64 39.02
C LEU A 55 7.09 -7.52 37.58
N ILE A 56 5.88 -8.02 37.35
CA ILE A 56 5.20 -7.92 36.05
C ILE A 56 4.88 -6.46 35.71
N GLY A 57 4.39 -5.70 36.69
CA GLY A 57 4.07 -4.28 36.52
C GLY A 57 5.30 -3.45 36.17
N GLY A 58 6.40 -3.60 36.90
CA GLY A 58 7.66 -2.89 36.65
C GLY A 58 8.22 -3.19 35.26
N PHE A 59 8.19 -4.46 34.83
CA PHE A 59 8.63 -4.86 33.50
C PHE A 59 7.76 -4.24 32.38
N LEU A 60 6.43 -4.25 32.53
CA LEU A 60 5.51 -3.65 31.57
C LEU A 60 5.70 -2.12 31.46
N ILE A 61 5.90 -1.43 32.59
CA ILE A 61 6.17 0.02 32.59
C ILE A 61 7.53 0.33 31.95
N ALA A 62 8.56 -0.49 32.19
CA ALA A 62 9.86 -0.31 31.53
C ALA A 62 9.75 -0.44 30.00
N LEU A 63 8.99 -1.43 29.51
CA LEU A 63 8.70 -1.57 28.08
C LEU A 63 7.88 -0.40 27.54
N ALA A 64 6.88 0.09 28.29
CA ALA A 64 6.10 1.27 27.89
C ALA A 64 7.00 2.50 27.71
N LEU A 65 8.00 2.71 28.57
CA LEU A 65 8.97 3.80 28.41
C LEU A 65 9.83 3.64 27.14
N ILE A 66 10.27 2.42 26.82
CA ILE A 66 11.00 2.12 25.57
C ILE A 66 10.11 2.41 24.36
N LEU A 67 8.84 2.00 24.39
CA LEU A 67 7.88 2.27 23.32
C LEU A 67 7.59 3.76 23.16
N ALA A 68 7.46 4.51 24.26
CA ALA A 68 7.29 5.96 24.23
C ALA A 68 8.51 6.64 23.60
N GLY A 69 9.73 6.27 24.01
CA GLY A 69 10.97 6.76 23.38
C GLY A 69 11.02 6.45 21.87
N THR A 70 10.61 5.24 21.49
CA THR A 70 10.53 4.81 20.08
C THR A 70 9.49 5.62 19.29
N PHE A 71 8.34 5.95 19.90
CA PHE A 71 7.31 6.78 19.29
C PHE A 71 7.83 8.19 18.98
N PHE A 72 8.47 8.85 19.96
CA PHE A 72 9.06 10.17 19.76
C PHE A 72 10.21 10.15 18.75
N TYR A 73 11.05 9.10 18.79
CA TYR A 73 12.11 8.88 17.80
C TYR A 73 11.56 8.78 16.38
N LEU A 74 10.51 7.97 16.16
CA LEU A 74 9.88 7.81 14.86
C LEU A 74 9.27 9.13 14.37
N ARG A 75 8.62 9.88 15.26
CA ARG A 75 8.02 11.18 14.91
C ARG A 75 9.08 12.19 14.45
N LYS A 76 10.25 12.22 15.11
CA LYS A 76 11.33 13.15 14.82
C LYS A 76 12.17 12.76 13.61
N THR A 77 12.54 11.48 13.50
CA THR A 77 13.51 11.02 12.48
C THR A 77 12.85 10.45 11.23
N LYS A 78 11.57 10.07 11.30
CA LYS A 78 10.84 9.36 10.25
C LYS A 78 11.47 8.02 9.83
N ASN A 79 12.47 7.54 10.57
CA ASN A 79 13.15 6.28 10.30
C ASN A 79 12.31 5.11 10.84
N TYR A 80 11.37 4.64 10.01
CA TYR A 80 10.51 3.51 10.34
C TYR A 80 11.28 2.18 10.45
N SER A 81 12.42 2.03 9.78
CA SER A 81 13.19 0.78 9.79
C SER A 81 13.73 0.47 11.19
N LEU A 82 14.44 1.42 11.80
CA LEU A 82 14.97 1.24 13.16
C LEU A 82 13.83 1.12 14.18
N SER A 83 12.80 1.95 14.03
CA SER A 83 11.63 1.96 14.93
C SER A 83 10.88 0.61 14.89
N SER A 84 10.70 0.00 13.72
CA SER A 84 10.12 -1.34 13.58
C SER A 84 10.94 -2.41 14.29
N ILE A 85 12.27 -2.35 14.18
CA ILE A 85 13.17 -3.31 14.83
C ILE A 85 13.07 -3.20 16.35
N ILE A 86 13.10 -1.97 16.90
CA ILE A 86 12.97 -1.74 18.34
C ILE A 86 11.61 -2.21 18.85
N PHE A 87 10.54 -1.90 18.13
CA PHE A 87 9.18 -2.32 18.50
C PHE A 87 9.03 -3.86 18.50
N ILE A 88 9.55 -4.53 17.47
CA ILE A 88 9.52 -5.99 17.39
C ILE A 88 10.36 -6.61 18.49
N ALA A 89 11.59 -6.13 18.71
CA ALA A 89 12.44 -6.64 19.79
C ALA A 89 11.78 -6.49 21.16
N SER A 90 11.13 -5.35 21.42
CA SER A 90 10.38 -5.09 22.65
C SER A 90 9.18 -6.03 22.79
N SER A 91 8.46 -6.27 21.69
CA SER A 91 7.32 -7.21 21.64
C SER A 91 7.76 -8.67 21.82
N THR A 92 8.87 -9.08 21.23
CA THR A 92 9.47 -10.41 21.44
C THR A 92 9.85 -10.59 22.90
N LEU A 93 10.54 -9.61 23.49
CA LEU A 93 10.93 -9.64 24.89
C LEU A 93 9.70 -9.74 25.82
N LEU A 94 8.64 -8.98 25.52
CA LEU A 94 7.38 -9.03 26.24
C LEU A 94 6.75 -10.42 26.20
N LEU A 95 6.58 -10.99 25.00
CA LEU A 95 5.91 -12.27 24.84
C LEU A 95 6.75 -13.43 25.42
N LEU A 96 8.08 -13.37 25.33
CA LEU A 96 8.95 -14.32 26.02
C LEU A 96 8.80 -14.22 27.54
N PHE A 97 8.83 -13.01 28.09
CA PHE A 97 8.61 -12.79 29.51
C PHE A 97 7.27 -13.35 29.98
N LEU A 98 6.19 -13.12 29.23
CA LEU A 98 4.86 -13.67 29.55
C LEU A 98 4.81 -15.20 29.43
N SER A 99 5.56 -15.77 28.47
CA SER A 99 5.66 -17.23 28.28
C SER A 99 6.45 -17.91 29.40
N ILE A 100 7.45 -17.21 29.96
CA ILE A 100 8.27 -17.71 31.07
C ILE A 100 7.55 -17.55 32.41
N THR A 101 6.91 -16.40 32.64
CA THR A 101 6.30 -16.06 33.94
C THR A 101 4.89 -16.58 34.13
N GLY A 102 4.22 -17.04 33.06
CA GLY A 102 2.81 -17.38 33.12
C GLY A 102 1.87 -16.19 32.88
N GLY A 103 2.38 -14.96 32.94
CA GLY A 103 1.56 -13.75 32.98
C GLY A 103 0.65 -13.71 34.22
N THR A 104 -0.48 -13.02 34.13
CA THR A 104 -1.46 -12.97 35.23
C THR A 104 -2.36 -14.21 35.16
N LYS A 105 -2.35 -15.04 36.21
CA LYS A 105 -3.16 -16.27 36.30
C LYS A 105 -2.95 -17.29 35.15
N GLY A 106 -1.75 -17.36 34.58
CA GLY A 106 -1.47 -18.35 33.52
C GLY A 106 -2.06 -17.98 32.15
N THR A 107 -2.26 -16.68 31.87
CA THR A 107 -2.84 -16.21 30.59
C THR A 107 -1.80 -15.70 29.58
N GLY A 108 -0.51 -15.79 29.90
CA GLY A 108 0.57 -15.21 29.08
C GLY A 108 0.59 -15.66 27.61
N LEU A 109 0.24 -16.91 27.31
CA LEU A 109 0.26 -17.45 25.93
C LEU A 109 -0.88 -16.95 25.03
N ILE A 110 -1.93 -16.34 25.59
CA ILE A 110 -3.10 -15.87 24.81
C ILE A 110 -2.69 -14.82 23.77
N TRP A 111 -1.61 -14.09 24.02
CA TRP A 111 -1.14 -12.99 23.18
C TRP A 111 -0.24 -13.44 22.01
N LEU A 112 0.20 -14.70 21.98
CA LEU A 112 1.10 -15.21 20.92
C LEU A 112 0.58 -15.01 19.48
N PRO A 113 -0.73 -15.15 19.18
CA PRO A 113 -1.23 -14.97 17.81
C PRO A 113 -1.08 -13.54 17.27
N VAL A 114 -0.83 -12.54 18.13
CA VAL A 114 -0.56 -11.16 17.70
C VAL A 114 0.81 -11.06 17.03
N TYR A 115 1.77 -11.89 17.41
CA TYR A 115 3.16 -11.80 16.94
C TYR A 115 3.36 -11.91 15.41
N PRO A 116 2.76 -12.89 14.70
CA PRO A 116 2.85 -12.93 13.23
C PRO A 116 2.32 -11.65 12.57
N VAL A 117 1.26 -11.06 13.12
CA VAL A 117 0.70 -9.80 12.61
C VAL A 117 1.73 -8.68 12.70
N LEU A 118 2.35 -8.49 13.87
CA LEU A 118 3.35 -7.44 14.09
C LEU A 118 4.54 -7.58 13.14
N THR A 119 5.11 -8.78 13.04
CA THR A 119 6.34 -8.99 12.28
C THR A 119 6.12 -8.92 10.77
N VAL A 120 5.03 -9.49 10.25
CA VAL A 120 4.71 -9.47 8.81
C VAL A 120 4.32 -8.06 8.37
N PHE A 121 3.54 -7.31 9.15
CA PHE A 121 3.15 -5.95 8.78
C PHE A 121 4.32 -4.96 8.85
N LEU A 122 5.24 -5.10 9.81
CA LEU A 122 6.32 -4.15 10.03
C LEU A 122 7.62 -4.47 9.27
N LEU A 123 7.94 -5.75 9.03
CA LEU A 123 9.13 -6.19 8.29
C LEU A 123 8.82 -6.71 6.89
N GLY A 124 7.54 -6.83 6.54
CA GLY A 124 7.07 -7.44 5.30
C GLY A 124 6.95 -8.97 5.37
N PRO A 125 6.32 -9.59 4.36
CA PRO A 125 5.93 -11.00 4.39
C PRO A 125 7.10 -11.97 4.44
N ARG A 126 8.28 -11.62 3.89
CA ARG A 126 9.46 -12.50 3.93
C ARG A 126 10.18 -12.44 5.27
N LYS A 127 10.75 -11.27 5.60
CA LYS A 127 11.53 -11.08 6.83
C LYS A 127 10.66 -11.34 8.06
N GLY A 128 9.42 -10.86 8.08
CA GLY A 128 8.48 -11.10 9.17
C GLY A 128 8.15 -12.57 9.38
N SER A 129 8.00 -13.34 8.29
CA SER A 129 7.76 -14.79 8.37
C SER A 129 8.94 -15.55 8.94
N TYR A 130 10.19 -15.21 8.58
CA TYR A 130 11.35 -15.85 9.20
C TYR A 130 11.45 -15.57 10.69
N VAL A 131 11.20 -14.33 11.11
CA VAL A 131 11.19 -13.94 12.53
C VAL A 131 10.06 -14.66 13.28
N THR A 132 8.87 -14.77 12.68
CA THR A 132 7.74 -15.52 13.24
C THR A 132 8.08 -17.00 13.39
N ALA A 133 8.67 -17.62 12.36
CA ALA A 133 9.06 -19.02 12.39
C ALA A 133 10.05 -19.30 13.54
N GLY A 134 11.10 -18.48 13.64
CA GLY A 134 12.09 -18.60 14.71
C GLY A 134 11.49 -18.45 16.10
N PHE A 135 10.60 -17.46 16.28
CA PHE A 135 9.88 -17.28 17.54
C PHE A 135 8.92 -18.43 17.86
N THR A 136 8.23 -18.97 16.86
CA THR A 136 7.33 -20.12 17.04
C THR A 136 8.10 -21.36 17.49
N VAL A 137 9.26 -21.63 16.88
CA VAL A 137 10.16 -22.72 17.29
C VAL A 137 10.64 -22.50 18.72
N LEU A 138 11.03 -21.28 19.06
CA LEU A 138 11.47 -20.93 20.41
C LEU A 138 10.39 -21.18 21.46
N ILE A 139 9.14 -20.74 21.21
CA ILE A 139 8.00 -20.98 22.11
C ILE A 139 7.67 -22.48 22.19
N PHE A 140 7.69 -23.19 21.07
CA PHE A 140 7.47 -24.64 21.03
C PHE A 140 8.48 -25.39 21.91
N LEU A 141 9.77 -25.04 21.82
CA LEU A 141 10.81 -25.59 22.69
C LEU A 141 10.55 -25.25 24.16
N LEU A 142 10.18 -24.00 24.46
CA LEU A 142 9.88 -23.56 25.82
C LEU A 142 8.68 -24.31 26.42
N CYS A 143 7.66 -24.63 25.63
CA CYS A 143 6.48 -25.35 26.09
C CYS A 143 6.68 -26.85 26.27
N ILE A 144 7.56 -27.49 25.48
CA ILE A 144 7.76 -28.94 25.52
C ILE A 144 8.80 -29.33 26.56
N PHE A 145 9.93 -28.64 26.59
CA PHE A 145 11.01 -29.00 27.49
C PHE A 145 10.69 -28.44 28.88
N PRO A 146 10.51 -29.29 29.92
CA PRO A 146 10.41 -28.79 31.28
C PRO A 146 11.66 -27.99 31.57
N GLY A 147 11.46 -26.74 31.95
CA GLY A 147 12.56 -25.90 32.39
C GLY A 147 13.31 -26.59 33.54
N PRO A 148 14.56 -26.18 33.79
CA PRO A 148 15.23 -26.52 35.05
C PRO A 148 14.31 -26.17 36.24
N SER A 149 14.52 -26.76 37.41
CA SER A 149 13.62 -26.70 38.58
C SER A 149 13.18 -25.29 39.03
N PHE A 150 13.85 -24.24 38.55
CA PHE A 150 13.53 -22.82 38.76
C PHE A 150 12.54 -22.22 37.72
N LEU A 151 12.22 -22.93 36.64
CA LEU A 151 11.26 -22.56 35.59
C LEU A 151 10.22 -23.68 35.39
N PRO A 152 9.34 -23.95 36.38
CA PRO A 152 8.24 -24.87 36.21
C PRO A 152 7.30 -24.39 35.09
N HIS A 153 6.78 -25.33 34.30
CA HIS A 153 5.81 -25.04 33.24
C HIS A 153 4.65 -24.21 33.80
N PRO A 154 4.47 -22.94 33.39
CA PRO A 154 3.40 -22.12 33.92
C PRO A 154 2.02 -22.57 33.44
N PHE A 155 1.97 -23.44 32.43
CA PHE A 155 0.78 -23.80 31.70
C PHE A 155 0.67 -25.31 31.45
N PRO A 156 -0.56 -25.85 31.43
CA PRO A 156 -0.80 -27.20 30.94
C PRO A 156 -0.42 -27.34 29.44
N LEU A 157 0.23 -28.44 29.07
CA LEU A 157 0.59 -28.75 27.67
C LEU A 157 -0.59 -28.59 26.68
N PRO A 158 -1.82 -29.05 26.96
CA PRO A 158 -2.95 -28.85 26.06
C PRO A 158 -3.25 -27.37 25.77
N PHE A 159 -3.03 -26.48 26.74
CA PHE A 159 -3.22 -25.05 26.55
C PHE A 159 -2.14 -24.46 25.64
N ALA A 160 -0.88 -24.84 25.83
CA ALA A 160 0.22 -24.41 24.97
C ALA A 160 0.02 -24.84 23.50
N PHE A 161 -0.41 -26.07 23.26
CA PHE A 161 -0.72 -26.54 21.89
C PHE A 161 -1.84 -25.73 21.24
N ARG A 162 -2.89 -25.36 21.97
CA ARG A 162 -3.96 -24.49 21.46
C ARG A 162 -3.43 -23.10 21.12
N ALA A 163 -2.58 -22.52 21.97
CA ALA A 163 -1.97 -21.23 21.73
C ALA A 163 -1.09 -21.25 20.46
N LEU A 164 -0.24 -22.26 20.30
CA LEU A 164 0.59 -22.45 19.10
C LEU A 164 -0.27 -22.69 17.85
N ALA A 165 -1.29 -23.53 17.93
CA ALA A 165 -2.22 -23.75 16.82
C ALA A 165 -2.93 -22.45 16.41
N SER A 166 -3.36 -21.64 17.38
CA SER A 166 -3.98 -20.34 17.11
C SER A 166 -2.99 -19.37 16.44
N MET A 167 -1.74 -19.34 16.89
CA MET A 167 -0.68 -18.53 16.27
C MET A 167 -0.39 -18.96 14.83
N LEU A 168 -0.28 -20.27 14.57
CA LEU A 168 -0.08 -20.82 13.22
C LEU A 168 -1.28 -20.52 12.32
N SER A 169 -2.50 -20.60 12.84
CA SER A 169 -3.71 -20.28 12.07
C SER A 169 -3.74 -18.80 11.66
N VAL A 170 -3.47 -17.86 12.58
CA VAL A 170 -3.39 -16.43 12.27
C VAL A 170 -2.27 -16.17 11.26
N TRP A 171 -1.10 -16.79 11.43
CA TRP A 171 -0.02 -16.63 10.48
C TRP A 171 -0.38 -17.14 9.08
N ALA A 172 -1.04 -18.28 8.97
CA ALA A 172 -1.52 -18.83 7.69
C ALA A 172 -2.54 -17.90 7.02
N PHE A 173 -3.54 -17.42 7.77
CA PHE A 173 -4.53 -16.46 7.25
C PHE A 173 -3.86 -15.14 6.81
N LEU A 174 -2.85 -14.69 7.54
CA LEU A 174 -2.11 -13.47 7.21
C LEU A 174 -1.34 -13.61 5.90
N LEU A 175 -0.68 -14.75 5.68
CA LEU A 175 0.02 -15.05 4.44
C LEU A 175 -0.94 -15.18 3.27
N PHE A 176 -2.10 -15.81 3.50
CA PHE A 176 -3.16 -15.89 2.50
C PHE A 176 -3.72 -14.50 2.14
N TYR A 177 -3.98 -13.66 3.14
CA TYR A 177 -4.41 -12.28 2.93
C TYR A 177 -3.38 -11.47 2.12
N GLU A 178 -2.10 -11.54 2.48
CA GLU A 178 -1.04 -10.84 1.74
C GLU A 178 -0.89 -11.37 0.30
N TYR A 179 -1.05 -12.69 0.09
CA TYR A 179 -1.07 -13.28 -1.25
C TYR A 179 -2.22 -12.72 -2.09
N LEU A 180 -3.45 -12.71 -1.56
CA LEU A 180 -4.61 -12.15 -2.23
C LEU A 180 -4.39 -10.67 -2.55
N ARG A 181 -3.93 -9.91 -1.56
CA ARG A 181 -3.65 -8.48 -1.70
C ARG A 181 -2.72 -8.21 -2.88
N ILE A 182 -1.61 -8.92 -2.97
CA ILE A 182 -0.64 -8.76 -4.07
C ILE A 182 -1.29 -9.08 -5.43
N ASP A 183 -2.05 -10.17 -5.54
CA ASP A 183 -2.71 -10.55 -6.80
C ASP A 183 -3.73 -9.48 -7.26
N TYR A 184 -4.53 -8.95 -6.33
CA TYR A 184 -5.47 -7.86 -6.62
C TYR A 184 -4.77 -6.61 -7.15
N TYR A 185 -3.69 -6.17 -6.51
CA TYR A 185 -2.93 -4.99 -6.97
C TYR A 185 -2.36 -5.20 -8.38
N SER A 186 -1.79 -6.37 -8.65
CA SER A 186 -1.23 -6.67 -9.99
C SER A 186 -2.30 -6.74 -11.08
N ARG A 187 -3.52 -7.21 -10.78
CA ARG A 187 -4.64 -7.19 -11.73
C ARG A 187 -5.09 -5.77 -12.03
N MET A 188 -5.30 -4.98 -10.98
CA MET A 188 -5.74 -3.59 -11.11
C MET A 188 -4.74 -2.75 -11.90
N GLU A 189 -3.44 -2.95 -11.66
CA GLU A 189 -2.38 -2.26 -12.42
C GLU A 189 -2.41 -2.64 -13.91
N ARG A 190 -2.56 -3.93 -14.23
CA ARG A 190 -2.69 -4.39 -15.62
C ARG A 190 -3.90 -3.81 -16.32
N GLU A 191 -5.04 -3.76 -15.64
CA GLU A 191 -6.26 -3.16 -16.18
C GLU A 191 -6.08 -1.66 -16.42
N MET A 192 -5.51 -0.92 -15.45
CA MET A 192 -5.20 0.50 -15.63
C MET A 192 -4.24 0.76 -16.80
N LEU A 193 -3.18 -0.05 -16.94
CA LEU A 193 -2.23 0.05 -18.06
C LEU A 193 -2.93 -0.22 -19.39
N SER A 194 -3.79 -1.24 -19.46
CA SER A 194 -4.54 -1.57 -20.68
C SER A 194 -5.51 -0.45 -21.07
N ALA A 195 -6.24 0.12 -20.11
CA ALA A 195 -7.15 1.23 -20.34
C ALA A 195 -6.41 2.50 -20.80
N ARG A 196 -5.26 2.82 -20.17
CA ARG A 196 -4.41 3.94 -20.59
C ARG A 196 -3.88 3.77 -22.00
N ASN A 197 -3.44 2.56 -22.36
CA ASN A 197 -2.96 2.28 -23.71
C ASN A 197 -4.09 2.39 -24.74
N GLN A 198 -5.30 1.93 -24.41
CA GLN A 198 -6.46 2.05 -25.28
C GLN A 198 -6.86 3.51 -25.50
N ASN A 199 -6.89 4.33 -24.44
CA ASN A 199 -7.18 5.77 -24.54
C ASN A 199 -6.12 6.46 -25.40
N ARG A 200 -4.83 6.25 -25.10
CA ARG A 200 -3.74 6.83 -25.89
C ARG A 200 -3.82 6.46 -27.37
N SER A 201 -4.12 5.20 -27.68
CA SER A 201 -4.28 4.77 -29.08
C SER A 201 -5.47 5.43 -29.76
N LYS A 202 -6.58 5.64 -29.04
CA LYS A 202 -7.72 6.42 -29.55
C LYS A 202 -7.36 7.87 -29.81
N ASP A 203 -6.62 8.52 -28.90
CA ASP A 203 -6.21 9.91 -29.05
C ASP A 203 -5.27 10.10 -30.24
N GLU A 204 -4.28 9.21 -30.38
CA GLU A 204 -3.36 9.20 -31.52
C GLU A 204 -4.12 8.98 -32.84
N PHE A 205 -5.12 8.10 -32.86
CA PHE A 205 -5.97 7.88 -34.03
C PHE A 205 -6.82 9.11 -34.39
N ILE A 206 -7.48 9.73 -33.41
CA ILE A 206 -8.31 10.93 -33.62
C ILE A 206 -7.47 12.11 -34.10
N SER A 207 -6.31 12.32 -33.50
CA SER A 207 -5.37 13.38 -33.90
C SER A 207 -4.89 13.19 -35.33
N LYS A 208 -4.48 11.96 -35.69
CA LYS A 208 -4.04 11.62 -37.05
C LYS A 208 -5.16 11.81 -38.07
N LEU A 209 -6.37 11.33 -37.79
CA LEU A 209 -7.52 11.53 -38.67
C LEU A 209 -7.84 13.01 -38.86
N SER A 210 -7.82 13.80 -37.79
CA SER A 210 -8.11 15.24 -37.87
C SER A 210 -7.13 15.96 -38.78
N HIS A 211 -5.84 15.64 -38.69
CA HIS A 211 -4.83 16.20 -39.62
C HIS A 211 -5.09 15.77 -41.06
N GLN A 212 -5.43 14.49 -41.28
CA GLN A 212 -5.70 13.96 -42.63
C GLN A 212 -6.96 14.55 -43.27
N ILE A 213 -7.96 14.95 -42.47
CA ILE A 213 -9.20 15.58 -42.96
C ILE A 213 -9.02 17.10 -43.15
N ARG A 214 -8.19 17.76 -42.34
CA ARG A 214 -7.94 19.21 -42.45
C ARG A 214 -7.31 19.58 -43.81
N THR A 215 -6.39 18.77 -44.31
CA THR A 215 -5.73 19.02 -45.61
C THR A 215 -6.71 19.08 -46.79
N PRO A 216 -7.57 18.07 -47.06
CA PRO A 216 -8.54 18.16 -48.15
C PRO A 216 -9.60 19.25 -47.93
N LEU A 217 -10.04 19.52 -46.69
CA LEU A 217 -10.96 20.63 -46.42
C LEU A 217 -10.36 21.99 -46.78
N ASN A 218 -9.09 22.22 -46.41
CA ASN A 218 -8.38 23.44 -46.80
C ASN A 218 -8.25 23.56 -48.33
N ASN A 219 -7.97 22.45 -49.02
CA ASN A 219 -7.90 22.46 -50.49
C ASN A 219 -9.26 22.80 -51.11
N ILE A 220 -10.36 22.24 -50.60
CA ILE A 220 -11.72 22.57 -51.07
C ILE A 220 -12.02 24.05 -50.82
N MET A 221 -11.66 24.59 -49.64
CA MET A 221 -11.84 26.00 -49.33
C MET A 221 -11.07 26.91 -50.31
N VAL A 222 -9.77 26.65 -50.51
CA VAL A 222 -8.93 27.43 -51.44
C VAL A 222 -9.45 27.37 -52.87
N ILE A 223 -9.85 26.19 -53.36
CA ILE A 223 -10.43 26.06 -54.71
C ILE A 223 -11.76 26.82 -54.81
N SER A 224 -12.57 26.78 -53.76
CA SER A 224 -13.86 27.50 -53.72
C SER A 224 -13.65 29.02 -53.74
N GLU A 225 -12.70 29.53 -52.96
CA GLU A 225 -12.30 30.95 -52.96
C GLU A 225 -11.78 31.40 -54.34
N LEU A 226 -10.96 30.57 -55.01
CA LEU A 226 -10.48 30.87 -56.37
C LEU A 226 -11.61 30.88 -57.42
N LEU A 227 -12.66 30.09 -57.22
CA LEU A 227 -13.83 30.06 -58.10
C LEU A 227 -14.75 31.26 -57.86
N GLU A 228 -14.76 31.83 -56.66
CA GLU A 228 -15.58 32.98 -56.28
C GLU A 228 -15.25 34.24 -57.11
N ASP A 229 -13.96 34.39 -57.48
CA ASP A 229 -13.43 35.45 -58.35
C ASP A 229 -13.72 35.24 -59.85
N SER A 230 -14.36 34.12 -60.23
CA SER A 230 -14.66 33.79 -61.62
C SER A 230 -16.06 34.27 -62.06
N SER A 231 -16.30 34.23 -63.39
CA SER A 231 -17.60 34.62 -63.98
C SER A 231 -18.66 33.53 -63.77
N LEU A 232 -19.26 33.50 -62.58
CA LEU A 232 -20.33 32.54 -62.22
C LEU A 232 -21.72 33.11 -62.50
N ASP A 233 -22.64 32.27 -62.97
CA ASP A 233 -24.07 32.60 -62.97
C ASP A 233 -24.69 32.50 -61.56
N GLU A 234 -25.94 32.95 -61.41
CA GLU A 234 -26.62 33.02 -60.10
C GLU A 234 -26.80 31.64 -59.45
N ALA A 235 -27.07 30.59 -60.22
CA ALA A 235 -27.24 29.24 -59.71
C ALA A 235 -25.89 28.60 -59.31
N GLN A 236 -24.83 28.87 -60.07
CA GLN A 236 -23.47 28.45 -59.75
C GLN A 236 -22.93 29.12 -58.49
N ARG A 237 -23.27 30.40 -58.27
CA ARG A 237 -22.91 31.14 -57.05
C ARG A 237 -23.59 30.56 -55.81
N ASP A 238 -24.88 30.26 -55.86
CA ASP A 238 -25.61 29.63 -54.75
C ASP A 238 -25.06 28.23 -54.39
N LEU A 239 -24.67 27.44 -55.40
CA LEU A 239 -23.99 26.16 -55.22
C LEU A 239 -22.61 26.32 -54.56
N LEU A 240 -21.82 27.31 -54.98
CA LEU A 240 -20.50 27.60 -54.42
C LEU A 240 -20.62 28.05 -52.95
N ASP A 241 -21.54 28.95 -52.64
CA ASP A 241 -21.80 29.43 -51.28
C ASP A 241 -22.17 28.27 -50.35
N THR A 242 -22.97 27.32 -50.86
CA THR A 242 -23.33 26.10 -50.13
C THR A 242 -22.12 25.19 -49.86
N ILE A 243 -21.20 25.06 -50.82
CA ILE A 243 -19.95 24.29 -50.66
C ILE A 243 -19.05 24.94 -49.60
N ILE A 244 -18.89 26.26 -49.65
CA ILE A 244 -18.08 27.03 -48.68
C ILE A 244 -18.65 26.87 -47.27
N ALA A 245 -19.96 27.09 -47.10
CA ALA A 245 -20.63 26.95 -45.82
C ALA A 245 -20.50 25.52 -45.24
N SER A 246 -20.66 24.50 -46.08
CA SER A 246 -20.54 23.09 -45.69
C SER A 246 -19.10 22.71 -45.30
N THR A 247 -18.12 23.20 -46.06
CA THR A 247 -16.69 22.96 -45.81
C THR A 247 -16.24 23.63 -44.50
N SER A 248 -16.68 24.87 -44.27
CA SER A 248 -16.44 25.61 -43.03
C SER A 248 -17.03 24.89 -41.81
N ASN A 249 -18.28 24.44 -41.91
CA ASN A 249 -18.93 23.70 -40.84
C ASN A 249 -18.19 22.38 -40.52
N LEU A 250 -17.80 21.61 -41.55
CA LEU A 250 -17.07 20.36 -41.36
C LEU A 250 -15.68 20.57 -40.73
N ALA A 251 -14.98 21.65 -41.11
CA ALA A 251 -13.70 22.02 -40.48
C ALA A 251 -13.87 22.32 -38.98
N ASN A 252 -14.97 23.00 -38.60
CA ASN A 252 -15.30 23.30 -37.21
C ASN A 252 -15.63 22.03 -36.40
N VAL A 253 -16.37 21.08 -36.98
CA VAL A 253 -16.68 19.78 -36.34
C VAL A 253 -15.40 18.98 -36.12
N VAL A 254 -14.53 18.89 -37.11
CA VAL A 254 -13.25 18.16 -37.02
C VAL A 254 -12.34 18.77 -35.94
N ASN A 255 -12.24 20.11 -35.90
CA ASN A 255 -11.47 20.80 -34.86
C ASN A 255 -12.05 20.56 -33.45
N SER A 256 -13.37 20.52 -33.31
CA SER A 256 -14.02 20.23 -32.03
C SER A 256 -13.71 18.81 -31.53
N ILE A 257 -13.76 17.80 -32.41
CA ILE A 257 -13.44 16.41 -32.08
C ILE A 257 -11.96 16.26 -31.66
N ALA A 258 -11.04 16.92 -32.37
CA ALA A 258 -9.62 16.93 -32.02
C ALA A 258 -9.36 17.57 -30.64
N LYS A 259 -10.08 18.64 -30.31
CA LYS A 259 -9.95 19.34 -29.02
C LYS A 259 -10.41 18.49 -27.84
N VAL A 260 -11.46 17.68 -28.01
CA VAL A 260 -11.91 16.74 -26.95
C VAL A 260 -10.81 15.73 -26.61
N SER A 261 -10.08 15.21 -27.61
CA SER A 261 -8.97 14.26 -27.37
C SER A 261 -7.71 14.89 -26.75
N SER A 262 -7.56 16.22 -26.79
CA SER A 262 -6.39 16.91 -26.23
C SER A 262 -6.61 17.49 -24.82
N ILE A 263 -7.87 17.65 -24.39
CA ILE A 263 -8.21 18.20 -23.07
C ILE A 263 -7.81 17.26 -21.92
N GLU A 264 -7.82 15.93 -22.10
CA GLU A 264 -7.39 14.98 -21.06
C GLU A 264 -5.91 15.14 -20.65
N PHE A 265 -5.08 15.79 -21.48
CA PHE A 265 -3.67 16.04 -21.17
C PHE A 265 -3.40 17.38 -20.47
N SER A 266 -4.37 18.31 -20.40
CA SER A 266 -4.13 19.65 -19.86
C SER A 266 -4.68 19.86 -18.44
N GLU A 267 -5.47 18.95 -17.88
CA GLU A 267 -6.04 19.10 -16.53
C GLU A 267 -5.13 18.58 -15.40
N LYS A 268 -3.86 18.27 -15.70
CA LYS A 268 -2.90 17.78 -14.70
C LYS A 268 -1.68 18.68 -14.57
N LYS A 269 -1.90 19.95 -14.19
CA LYS A 269 -0.86 20.82 -13.62
C LYS A 269 -1.50 22.02 -12.90
N ASP A 270 -2.17 21.76 -11.79
CA ASP A 270 -2.19 22.76 -10.71
C ASP A 270 -2.27 22.08 -9.34
N TYR A 271 -1.11 21.70 -8.82
CA TYR A 271 -0.93 21.57 -7.37
C TYR A 271 -0.19 22.82 -6.92
N GLN A 272 -0.91 23.92 -6.70
CA GLN A 272 -0.43 24.94 -5.78
C GLN A 272 -0.57 24.39 -4.37
N ILE A 273 0.54 23.88 -3.83
CA ILE A 273 0.68 23.69 -2.39
C ILE A 273 1.09 25.04 -1.83
N THR A 274 0.12 25.79 -1.32
CA THR A 274 0.38 26.97 -0.49
C THR A 274 0.93 26.47 0.84
N PHE A 275 2.22 26.64 1.07
CA PHE A 275 2.80 26.52 2.41
C PHE A 275 2.59 27.86 3.11
N ASP A 276 1.67 27.89 4.07
CA ASP A 276 1.71 28.91 5.12
C ASP A 276 2.90 28.58 6.03
N LEU A 277 3.88 29.50 6.02
CA LEU A 277 5.05 29.51 6.91
C LEU A 277 4.66 29.96 8.32
#